data_AF-A0A0E3WPR3-F1
#
_entry.id   AF-A0A0E3WPR3-F1
#
_cell.length_a   1.000
_cell.length_b   1.000
_cell.length_c   1.000
_cell.angle_alpha   90.00
_cell.angle_beta   90.00
_cell.angle_gamma   90.00
#
_symmetry.space_group_name_H-M   'P 1'
#
loop_
_entity.id
_entity.type
_entity.pdbx_description
1 polymer ?
#
loop_
_entity_poly.entity_id
_entity_poly.type
_entity_poly.pdbx_seq_one_letter_code
_entity_poly.pdbx_strand_id
1 'polypeptide(L)'
;MELYNENFDNVPSLVQRLVGSEEIAGRIKLNNGEMLYVTLLMNGGKVGDFYRYDTPNDPNSKFGPTITVESDEDTIREILNSDDRLRKSVEKMNDGSLKVEIEGFFRKTVLWSIKQLYS
;
A
#
# COMPACT_ATOMS: atom_id res chain seq x y z
N MET A 1 -2.71 -13.58 9.76
CA MET A 1 -3.28 -12.22 9.80
C MET A 1 -2.82 -11.41 11.00
N GLU A 2 -2.58 -12.02 12.16
CA GLU A 2 -2.10 -11.30 13.36
C GLU A 2 -0.80 -10.53 13.12
N LEU A 3 0.24 -11.18 12.54
CA LEU A 3 1.53 -10.53 12.24
C LEU A 3 1.39 -9.24 11.40
N TYR A 4 0.54 -9.26 10.37
CA TYR A 4 0.34 -8.11 9.48
C TYR A 4 -0.43 -6.95 10.12
N ASN A 5 -1.12 -7.21 11.24
CA ASN A 5 -1.94 -6.23 11.94
C ASN A 5 -1.43 -5.94 13.36
N GLU A 6 -0.28 -6.49 13.77
CA GLU A 6 0.26 -6.41 15.13
C GLU A 6 0.41 -4.96 15.63
N ASN A 7 0.78 -4.05 14.73
CA ASN A 7 0.98 -2.63 15.03
C ASN A 7 -0.18 -1.74 14.58
N PHE A 8 -1.35 -2.31 14.26
CA PHE A 8 -2.47 -1.54 13.72
C PHE A 8 -2.88 -0.37 14.63
N ASP A 9 -2.91 -0.59 15.94
CA ASP A 9 -3.31 0.44 16.91
C ASP A 9 -2.30 1.60 17.01
N ASN A 10 -1.07 1.40 16.55
CA ASN A 10 -0.04 2.44 16.45
C ASN A 10 -0.10 3.23 15.12
N VAL A 11 -0.88 2.75 14.15
CA VAL A 11 -1.04 3.43 12.86
C VAL A 11 -1.93 4.68 13.06
N PRO A 12 -1.53 5.86 12.54
CA PRO A 12 -2.37 7.05 12.62
C PRO A 12 -3.77 6.82 12.05
N SER A 13 -4.80 7.30 12.76
CA SER A 13 -6.20 7.12 12.37
C SER A 13 -6.52 7.60 10.94
N LEU A 14 -5.80 8.61 10.46
CA LEU A 14 -5.92 9.11 9.09
C LEU A 14 -5.50 8.06 8.05
N VAL A 15 -4.43 7.31 8.34
CA VAL A 15 -3.96 6.20 7.49
C VAL A 15 -4.93 5.02 7.57
N GLN A 16 -5.41 4.67 8.78
CA GLN A 16 -6.42 3.61 8.94
C GLN A 16 -7.70 3.90 8.12
N ARG A 17 -8.14 5.17 8.09
CA ARG A 17 -9.29 5.61 7.28
C ARG A 17 -9.04 5.53 5.78
N LEU A 18 -7.81 5.76 5.32
CA LEU A 18 -7.45 5.67 3.91
C LEU A 18 -7.68 4.26 3.37
N VAL A 19 -7.37 3.25 4.18
CA VAL A 19 -7.40 1.83 3.82
C VAL A 19 -8.56 1.08 4.48
N GLY A 20 -9.65 1.77 4.82
CA GLY A 20 -10.73 1.25 5.66
C GLY A 20 -11.39 -0.03 5.14
N SER A 21 -11.85 -0.05 3.89
CA SER A 21 -12.52 -1.21 3.28
C SER A 21 -12.17 -1.29 1.80
N GLU A 22 -10.87 -1.27 1.54
CA GLU A 22 -10.30 -1.15 0.22
C GLU A 22 -9.75 -2.48 -0.29
N GLU A 23 -9.77 -2.63 -1.61
CA GLU A 23 -8.93 -3.58 -2.32
C GLU A 23 -7.68 -2.82 -2.78
N ILE A 24 -6.52 -3.23 -2.26
CA ILE A 24 -5.23 -2.59 -2.56
C ILE A 24 -4.41 -3.52 -3.43
N ALA A 25 -4.10 -3.09 -4.65
CA ALA A 25 -3.18 -3.80 -5.53
C ALA A 25 -1.74 -3.34 -5.27
N GLY A 26 -0.86 -4.27 -4.92
CA GLY A 26 0.57 -4.08 -4.87
C GLY A 26 1.24 -4.66 -6.12
N ARG A 27 2.11 -3.88 -6.76
CA ARG A 27 2.90 -4.26 -7.93
C ARG A 27 4.37 -4.01 -7.61
N ILE A 28 5.13 -5.07 -7.42
CA ILE A 28 6.54 -4.96 -7.01
C ILE A 28 7.41 -5.55 -8.11
N LYS A 29 8.27 -4.74 -8.71
CA LYS A 29 9.30 -5.23 -9.62
C LYS A 29 10.43 -5.88 -8.82
N LEU A 30 10.58 -7.18 -8.95
CA LEU A 30 11.61 -7.95 -8.28
C LEU A 30 12.97 -7.77 -8.95
N ASN A 31 14.04 -7.97 -8.18
CA ASN A 31 15.41 -7.82 -8.67
C ASN A 31 15.80 -8.86 -9.73
N ASN A 32 15.07 -9.98 -9.80
CA ASN A 32 15.21 -10.98 -10.86
C ASN A 32 14.51 -10.58 -12.18
N GLY A 33 13.86 -9.42 -12.23
CA GLY A 33 13.13 -8.92 -13.40
C GLY A 33 11.67 -9.35 -13.48
N GLU A 34 11.20 -10.22 -12.58
CA GLU A 34 9.80 -10.62 -12.48
C GLU A 34 8.96 -9.53 -11.80
N MET A 35 7.64 -9.60 -11.97
CA MET A 35 6.69 -8.76 -11.26
C MET A 35 5.96 -9.59 -10.23
N LEU A 36 5.99 -9.17 -8.96
CA LEU A 36 5.14 -9.69 -7.91
C LEU A 36 3.86 -8.87 -7.86
N TYR A 37 2.73 -9.53 -8.13
CA TYR A 37 1.41 -8.95 -7.96
C TYR A 37 0.73 -9.52 -6.73
N VAL A 38 0.20 -8.63 -5.89
CA VAL A 38 -0.49 -8.97 -4.65
C VAL A 38 -1.72 -8.09 -4.50
N THR A 39 -2.80 -8.66 -4.00
CA THR A 39 -3.99 -7.92 -3.59
C THR A 39 -4.16 -8.07 -2.09
N LEU A 40 -4.34 -6.94 -1.40
CA LEU A 40 -4.73 -6.89 0.00
C LEU A 40 -6.20 -6.53 0.09
N LEU A 41 -6.98 -7.35 0.81
CA LEU A 41 -8.38 -7.11 1.10
C LEU A 41 -8.47 -6.51 2.50
N MET A 42 -8.79 -5.21 2.58
CA MET A 42 -8.82 -4.48 3.83
C MET A 42 -10.21 -4.53 4.48
N ASN A 43 -10.24 -4.61 5.81
CA ASN A 43 -11.46 -4.57 6.61
C ASN A 43 -11.24 -3.77 7.90
N GLY A 44 -11.92 -2.63 8.04
CA GLY A 44 -11.75 -1.71 9.16
C GLY A 44 -10.34 -1.11 9.25
N GLY A 45 -9.63 -0.97 8.13
CA GLY A 45 -8.24 -0.50 8.08
C GLY A 45 -7.20 -1.60 8.31
N LYS A 46 -7.64 -2.81 8.69
CA LYS A 46 -6.78 -3.99 8.90
C LYS A 46 -6.70 -4.82 7.64
N VAL A 47 -5.61 -5.57 7.46
CA VAL A 47 -5.55 -6.60 6.42
C VAL A 47 -6.46 -7.74 6.84
N GLY A 48 -7.55 -7.95 6.10
CA GLY A 48 -8.52 -9.02 6.30
C GLY A 48 -8.14 -10.31 5.57
N ASP A 49 -7.61 -10.18 4.36
CA ASP A 49 -7.00 -11.26 3.58
C ASP A 49 -5.97 -10.68 2.59
N PHE A 50 -5.14 -11.53 2.00
CA PHE A 50 -4.29 -11.15 0.87
C PHE A 50 -3.96 -12.37 0.02
N TYR A 51 -3.72 -12.13 -1.27
CA TYR A 51 -3.33 -13.20 -2.19
C TYR A 51 -2.42 -12.65 -3.30
N ARG A 52 -1.65 -13.55 -3.90
CA ARG A 52 -0.78 -13.25 -5.04
C ARG A 52 -1.31 -13.86 -6.32
N TYR A 53 -0.89 -13.33 -7.46
CA TYR A 53 -1.26 -13.81 -8.78
C TYR A 53 -0.13 -13.49 -9.79
N ASP A 54 -0.14 -14.17 -10.94
CA ASP A 54 0.99 -14.14 -11.88
C ASP A 54 0.79 -13.14 -13.03
N THR A 55 -0.40 -12.56 -13.16
CA THR A 55 -0.78 -11.67 -14.26
C THR A 55 -0.88 -10.21 -13.82
N PRO A 56 -0.68 -9.22 -14.71
CA PRO A 56 -0.86 -7.81 -14.34
C PRO A 56 -2.27 -7.45 -13.88
N ASN A 57 -3.27 -8.20 -14.38
CA ASN A 57 -4.67 -8.07 -13.99
C ASN A 57 -5.00 -9.12 -12.95
N ASP A 58 -5.67 -8.70 -11.87
CA ASP A 58 -6.14 -9.59 -10.82
C ASP A 58 -7.32 -10.44 -11.33
N PRO A 59 -7.19 -11.78 -11.37
CA PRO A 59 -8.27 -12.66 -11.84
C PRO A 59 -9.42 -12.83 -10.83
N ASN A 60 -9.19 -12.48 -9.56
CA ASN A 60 -10.14 -12.65 -8.46
C ASN A 60 -10.85 -11.34 -8.08
N SER A 61 -10.33 -10.20 -8.53
CA SER A 61 -10.94 -8.89 -8.32
C SER A 61 -12.27 -8.77 -9.06
N LYS A 62 -13.34 -8.46 -8.32
CA LYS A 62 -14.68 -8.27 -8.90
C LYS A 62 -14.94 -6.84 -9.36
N PHE A 63 -14.30 -5.87 -8.71
CA PHE A 63 -14.58 -4.45 -8.90
C PHE A 63 -13.33 -3.63 -9.26
N GLY A 64 -12.14 -4.23 -9.20
CA GLY A 64 -10.87 -3.55 -9.34
C GLY A 64 -10.38 -2.93 -8.03
N PRO A 65 -9.06 -2.69 -7.90
CA PRO A 65 -8.48 -2.05 -6.75
C PRO A 65 -8.82 -0.55 -6.73
N THR A 66 -9.17 -0.02 -5.56
CA THR A 66 -9.36 1.42 -5.35
C THR A 66 -8.04 2.14 -5.04
N ILE A 67 -7.01 1.38 -4.67
CA ILE A 67 -5.64 1.85 -4.44
C ILE A 67 -4.68 0.91 -5.17
N THR A 68 -3.81 1.48 -6.00
CA THR A 68 -2.69 0.75 -6.61
C THR A 68 -1.38 1.32 -6.11
N VAL A 69 -0.50 0.45 -5.63
CA VAL A 69 0.84 0.78 -5.14
C VAL A 69 1.86 0.07 -6.03
N GLU A 70 2.79 0.82 -6.62
CA GLU A 70 3.81 0.30 -7.51
C GLU A 70 5.20 0.76 -7.08
N SER A 71 6.16 -0.17 -7.04
CA SER A 71 7.53 0.06 -6.57
C SER A 71 8.48 -1.04 -7.05
N ASP A 72 9.78 -0.88 -6.83
CA ASP A 72 10.76 -1.97 -6.89
C ASP A 72 11.00 -2.63 -5.52
N GLU A 73 11.60 -3.83 -5.55
CA GLU A 73 11.90 -4.64 -4.38
C GLU A 73 12.85 -3.94 -3.40
N ASP A 74 13.87 -3.25 -3.89
CA ASP A 74 14.86 -2.57 -3.05
C ASP A 74 14.20 -1.45 -2.22
N THR A 75 13.33 -0.66 -2.85
CA THR A 75 12.55 0.40 -2.19
C THR A 75 11.62 -0.18 -1.12
N ILE A 76 10.93 -1.29 -1.40
CA ILE A 76 10.06 -1.97 -0.42
C ILE A 76 10.88 -2.50 0.75
N ARG A 77 12.06 -3.09 0.50
CA ARG A 77 12.96 -3.57 1.55
C ARG A 77 13.49 -2.41 2.39
N GLU A 78 13.85 -1.29 1.79
CA GLU A 78 14.27 -0.08 2.51
C GLU A 78 13.17 0.41 3.45
N ILE A 79 11.92 0.48 2.98
CA ILE A 79 10.76 0.86 3.81
C ILE A 79 10.60 -0.11 4.99
N LEU A 80 10.55 -1.42 4.73
CA LEU A 80 10.30 -2.43 5.78
C LEU A 80 11.39 -2.47 6.86
N ASN A 81 12.64 -2.21 6.46
CA ASN A 81 13.81 -2.20 7.34
C ASN A 81 14.05 -0.85 8.03
N SER A 82 13.27 0.18 7.72
CA SER A 82 13.38 1.49 8.37
C SER A 82 12.70 1.52 9.74
N ASP A 83 13.26 2.31 10.66
CA ASP A 83 12.70 2.52 12.00
C ASP A 83 11.32 3.20 11.93
N ASP A 84 11.16 4.17 11.02
CA ASP A 84 9.89 4.85 10.74
C ASP A 84 9.41 4.53 9.32
N ARG A 85 8.72 3.40 9.21
CA ARG A 85 8.18 2.87 7.95
C ARG A 85 7.20 3.84 7.29
N LEU A 86 6.42 4.58 8.07
CA LEU A 86 5.42 5.50 7.51
C LEU A 86 6.12 6.72 6.89
N ARG A 87 7.04 7.34 7.63
CA ARG A 87 7.83 8.47 7.11
C ARG A 87 8.65 8.05 5.89
N LYS A 88 9.32 6.90 5.95
CA LYS A 88 10.10 6.38 4.82
C LYS A 88 9.20 6.07 3.62
N SER A 89 8.00 5.55 3.82
CA SER A 89 7.03 5.36 2.73
C SER A 89 6.66 6.70 2.07
N VAL A 90 6.44 7.76 2.86
CA VAL A 90 6.10 9.09 2.34
C VAL A 90 7.27 9.73 1.60
N GLU A 91 8.49 9.59 2.10
CA GLU A 91 9.72 9.98 1.40
C GLU A 91 9.78 9.35 0.01
N LYS A 92 9.59 8.01 -0.09
CA LYS A 92 9.57 7.29 -1.37
C LYS A 92 8.37 7.64 -2.26
N MET A 93 7.25 8.05 -1.65
CA MET A 93 6.12 8.57 -2.41
C MET A 93 6.37 9.96 -3.00
N ASN A 94 7.28 10.73 -2.42
CA ASN A 94 7.60 12.08 -2.83
C ASN A 94 8.73 12.09 -3.87
N ASP A 95 9.72 11.19 -3.76
CA ASP A 95 10.78 11.02 -4.76
C ASP A 95 10.34 10.24 -6.01
N GLY A 96 9.22 9.52 -5.93
CA GLY A 96 8.61 8.78 -7.03
C GLY A 96 8.98 7.30 -7.09
N SER A 97 9.83 6.80 -6.19
CA SER A 97 10.19 5.37 -6.08
C SER A 97 9.02 4.50 -5.60
N LEU A 98 8.08 5.07 -4.84
CA LEU A 98 6.82 4.42 -4.43
C LEU A 98 5.63 5.17 -5.05
N LYS A 99 5.09 4.65 -6.15
CA LYS A 99 3.95 5.26 -6.82
C LYS A 99 2.64 4.77 -6.20
N VAL A 100 1.78 5.71 -5.81
CA VAL A 100 0.45 5.40 -5.23
C VAL A 100 -0.63 6.10 -6.05
N GLU A 101 -1.49 5.30 -6.68
CA GLU A 101 -2.67 5.74 -7.42
C GLU A 101 -3.94 5.41 -6.62
N ILE A 102 -4.86 6.36 -6.54
CA ILE A 102 -6.06 6.27 -5.69
C ILE A 102 -7.30 6.71 -6.46
N GLU A 103 -8.37 5.95 -6.30
CA GLU A 103 -9.71 6.30 -6.76
C GLU A 103 -10.54 7.01 -5.67
N GLY A 104 -11.31 8.02 -6.09
CA GLY A 104 -12.19 8.81 -5.23
C GLY A 104 -11.55 10.06 -4.64
N PHE A 105 -12.31 11.17 -4.64
CA PHE A 105 -11.84 12.50 -4.23
C PHE A 105 -11.40 12.54 -2.76
N PHE A 106 -12.23 12.02 -1.85
CA PHE A 106 -11.93 12.02 -0.41
C PHE A 106 -10.58 11.34 -0.09
N ARG A 107 -10.30 10.17 -0.69
CA ARG A 107 -9.06 9.43 -0.45
C ARG A 107 -7.84 10.14 -1.02
N LYS A 108 -7.97 10.80 -2.18
CA LYS A 108 -6.91 11.65 -2.73
C LYS A 108 -6.56 12.78 -1.76
N THR A 109 -7.55 13.43 -1.15
CA THR A 109 -7.32 14.47 -0.13
C THR A 109 -6.64 13.92 1.12
N VAL A 110 -7.05 12.73 1.58
CA VAL A 110 -6.43 12.05 2.73
C VAL A 110 -4.97 11.72 2.45
N LEU A 111 -4.67 11.08 1.31
CA LEU A 111 -3.29 10.77 0.90
C LEU A 111 -2.44 12.04 0.79
N TRP A 112 -2.97 13.10 0.19
CA TRP A 112 -2.28 14.38 0.09
C TRP A 112 -1.93 14.94 1.47
N SER A 113 -2.87 14.87 2.43
CA SER A 113 -2.64 15.32 3.80
C SER A 113 -1.55 14.50 4.50
N ILE A 114 -1.53 13.18 4.30
CA ILE A 114 -0.47 12.30 4.81
C ILE A 114 0.89 12.70 4.22
N LYS A 115 0.97 12.91 2.90
CA LYS A 115 2.22 13.36 2.25
C LYS A 115 2.74 14.67 2.85
N GLN A 116 1.86 15.62 3.16
CA GLN A 116 2.27 16.90 3.76
C GLN A 116 2.75 16.76 5.22
N LEU A 117 2.12 15.89 6.02
CA LEU A 117 2.46 15.71 7.44
C LEU A 117 3.78 14.97 7.66
N TYR A 118 4.15 14.09 6.73
CA TYR A 118 5.29 13.19 6.86
C TYR A 118 6.40 13.46 5.82
N SER A 119 6.34 14.59 5.11
CA SER A 119 7.44 15.06 4.23
C SER A 119 8.71 15.41 5.02
#